data_AF-A0A174FES8-F1
#
_entry.id   AF-A0A174FES8-F1
#
_cell.length_a   1.000
_cell.length_b   1.000
_cell.length_c   1.000
_cell.angle_alpha   90.00
_cell.angle_beta   90.00
_cell.angle_gamma   90.00
#
_symmetry.space_group_name_H-M   'P 1'
#
loop_
_entity.id
_entity.type
_entity.pdbx_description
1 polymer ?
#
loop_
_entity_poly.entity_id
_entity_poly.type
_entity_poly.pdbx_seq_one_letter_code
_entity_poly.pdbx_strand_id
1 'polypeptide(L)'
;MDREERLQALNEIEGQLSQYLAADKKNWIQTYLLMSEVQDKELYVVNYRSYTKWVNHLADSLSIHVSTLWARLKAGKNYAEYASRARDQGRTVPKIEEIDVSPDSLNLCAKVAGKNAVEMDKLVDQVVAGDLTRENLRQAAKARKAAGEFVAKSRFDCVQAKDRTEMEEKITAADIILALQSSSWLFSQSTDNPIWEKVITDPRESVKKTYIKEKYRVFEEFAIDPGTSRHSRRLDALIAENISVPPHTDNQVNLIGVEIKVDVNDLKNDCKMQEYTDFVDQFYLAVPDEEDIVNAALSIKLDTWGLIIVSKDGQIKVLQTADKLPAIMRDKTLNSLVLKLL
;
A
#
# COMPACT_ATOMS: atom_id res chain seq x y z
N MET A 1 20.44 14.81 22.02
CA MET A 1 19.10 15.17 22.50
C MET A 1 18.65 14.07 23.42
N ASP A 2 18.45 14.39 24.69
CA ASP A 2 17.95 13.41 25.66
C ASP A 2 16.45 13.13 25.45
N ARG A 3 15.92 12.18 26.22
CA ARG A 3 14.52 11.74 26.10
C ARG A 3 13.53 12.86 26.41
N GLU A 4 13.84 13.73 27.37
CA GLU A 4 12.96 14.78 27.85
C GLU A 4 12.92 15.95 26.86
N GLU A 5 14.10 16.36 26.36
CA GLU A 5 14.24 17.33 25.26
C GLU A 5 13.48 16.87 24.00
N ARG A 6 13.59 15.59 23.65
CA ARG A 6 12.92 15.01 22.49
C ARG A 6 11.40 14.99 22.65
N LEU A 7 10.91 14.67 23.85
CA LEU A 7 9.48 14.67 24.18
C LEU A 7 8.90 16.08 24.10
N GLN A 8 9.62 17.05 24.66
CA GLN A 8 9.22 18.45 24.61
C GLN A 8 9.13 18.95 23.16
N ALA A 9 10.17 18.70 22.35
CA ALA A 9 10.18 19.07 20.94
C ALA A 9 9.04 18.41 20.15
N LEU A 10 8.75 17.13 20.41
CA LEU A 10 7.63 16.43 19.76
C LEU A 10 6.28 17.07 20.11
N ASN A 11 6.03 17.36 21.38
CA ASN A 11 4.79 17.98 21.85
C ASN A 11 4.60 19.40 21.28
N GLU A 12 5.68 20.18 21.22
CA GLU A 12 5.67 21.52 20.61
C GLU A 12 5.28 21.45 19.13
N ILE A 13 5.86 20.50 18.38
CA ILE A 13 5.54 20.29 16.97
C ILE A 13 4.10 19.81 16.79
N GLU A 14 3.61 18.87 17.59
CA GLU A 14 2.21 18.42 17.53
C GLU A 14 1.23 19.57 17.79
N GLY A 15 1.55 20.45 18.76
CA GLY A 15 0.78 21.67 19.02
C GLY A 15 0.76 22.64 17.83
N GLN A 16 1.91 22.87 17.19
CA GLN A 16 1.99 23.71 15.98
C GLN A 16 1.23 23.10 14.80
N LEU A 17 1.37 21.79 14.59
CA LEU A 17 0.66 21.05 13.54
C LEU A 17 -0.85 21.18 13.71
N SER A 18 -1.36 21.05 14.93
CA SER A 18 -2.79 21.26 15.25
C SER A 18 -3.29 22.64 14.82
N GLN A 19 -2.53 23.71 15.12
CA GLN A 19 -2.88 25.08 14.74
C GLN A 19 -2.88 25.28 13.22
N TYR A 20 -1.82 24.83 12.53
CA TYR A 20 -1.67 25.02 11.09
C TYR A 20 -2.70 24.24 10.28
N LEU A 21 -3.03 23.04 10.73
CA LEU A 21 -3.99 22.16 10.08
C LEU A 21 -5.44 22.61 10.25
N ALA A 22 -5.74 23.35 11.33
CA ALA A 22 -7.04 23.99 11.54
C ALA A 22 -7.22 25.30 10.73
N ALA A 23 -6.13 26.01 10.43
CA ALA A 23 -6.21 27.39 9.95
C ALA A 23 -6.36 27.59 8.43
N ASP A 24 -5.71 26.83 7.53
CA ASP A 24 -5.92 26.94 6.07
C ASP A 24 -5.17 25.89 5.21
N LYS A 25 -5.58 25.75 3.93
CA LYS A 25 -4.90 25.01 2.84
C LYS A 25 -3.52 25.57 2.48
N LYS A 26 -3.23 26.85 2.79
CA LYS A 26 -1.92 27.48 2.54
C LYS A 26 -0.83 27.02 3.50
N ASN A 27 -1.17 26.45 4.66
CA ASN A 27 -0.21 25.99 5.66
C ASN A 27 0.40 24.61 5.35
N TRP A 28 0.25 24.12 4.12
CA TRP A 28 0.76 22.80 3.74
C TRP A 28 2.29 22.73 3.80
N ILE A 29 2.97 23.85 3.52
CA ILE A 29 4.43 23.98 3.61
C ILE A 29 4.88 23.80 5.06
N GLN A 30 4.22 24.48 6.01
CA GLN A 30 4.52 24.33 7.44
C GLN A 30 4.22 22.92 7.94
N THR A 31 3.14 22.29 7.45
CA THR A 31 2.88 20.87 7.73
C THR A 31 4.05 19.99 7.27
N TYR A 32 4.55 20.20 6.05
CA TYR A 32 5.70 19.46 5.52
C TYR A 32 6.96 19.67 6.38
N LEU A 33 7.32 20.93 6.69
CA LEU A 33 8.54 21.24 7.43
C LEU A 33 8.54 20.58 8.81
N LEU A 34 7.44 20.72 9.55
CA LEU A 34 7.28 20.12 10.88
C LEU A 34 7.28 18.59 10.84
N MET A 35 6.60 18.01 9.85
CA MET A 35 6.61 16.56 9.65
C MET A 35 8.00 16.03 9.29
N SER A 36 8.73 16.72 8.41
CA SER A 36 10.11 16.37 8.06
C SER A 36 11.03 16.50 9.26
N GLU A 37 10.89 17.53 10.09
CA GLU A 37 11.70 17.69 11.30
C GLU A 37 11.51 16.52 12.27
N VAL A 38 10.28 16.07 12.49
CA VAL A 38 9.99 14.89 13.33
C VAL A 38 10.62 13.63 12.73
N GLN A 39 10.62 13.50 11.40
CA GLN A 39 11.24 12.38 10.70
C GLN A 39 12.77 12.40 10.83
N ASP A 40 13.40 13.51 10.48
CA ASP A 40 14.85 13.68 10.37
C ASP A 40 15.53 13.62 11.74
N LYS A 41 14.87 14.12 12.79
CA LYS A 41 15.37 14.07 14.18
C LYS A 41 14.87 12.85 14.98
N GLU A 42 14.07 12.00 14.35
CA GLU A 42 13.44 10.83 14.96
C GLU A 42 12.71 11.13 16.28
N LEU A 43 12.03 12.28 16.36
CA LEU A 43 11.39 12.75 17.60
C LEU A 43 10.32 11.78 18.10
N TYR A 44 9.64 11.10 17.16
CA TYR A 44 8.56 10.15 17.42
C TYR A 44 8.98 8.94 18.27
N VAL A 45 10.26 8.54 18.28
CA VAL A 45 10.74 7.30 18.95
C VAL A 45 10.49 7.31 20.46
N VAL A 46 10.26 8.48 21.08
CA VAL A 46 9.96 8.58 22.52
C VAL A 46 8.64 7.91 22.90
N ASN A 47 7.62 8.05 22.04
CA ASN A 47 6.25 7.63 22.33
C ASN A 47 5.70 6.64 21.31
N TYR A 48 6.32 6.54 20.13
CA TYR A 48 5.80 5.77 19.01
C TYR A 48 6.88 4.86 18.43
N ARG A 49 6.50 3.60 18.16
CA ARG A 49 7.39 2.58 17.58
C ARG A 49 7.85 2.85 16.15
N SER A 50 7.22 3.80 15.44
CA SER A 50 7.58 4.20 14.08
C SER A 50 7.02 5.59 13.73
N TYR A 51 7.64 6.25 12.76
CA TYR A 51 7.18 7.53 12.23
C TYR A 51 5.75 7.42 11.70
N THR A 52 5.42 6.34 11.00
CA THR A 52 4.06 6.06 10.52
C THR A 52 3.04 5.97 11.65
N LYS A 53 3.39 5.32 12.78
CA LYS A 53 2.49 5.23 13.94
C LYS A 53 2.21 6.61 14.54
N TRP A 54 3.23 7.47 14.57
CA TRP A 54 3.07 8.88 14.96
C TRP A 54 2.18 9.66 13.98
N VAL A 55 2.40 9.54 12.66
CA VAL A 55 1.57 10.22 11.65
C VAL A 55 0.11 9.74 11.72
N ASN A 56 -0.14 8.45 11.96
CA ASN A 56 -1.50 7.93 12.15
C ASN A 56 -2.15 8.50 13.42
N HIS A 57 -1.42 8.51 14.53
CA HIS A 57 -1.90 9.14 15.76
C HIS A 57 -2.23 10.63 15.56
N LEU A 58 -1.37 11.36 14.85
CA LEU A 58 -1.58 12.77 14.51
C LEU A 58 -2.81 12.98 13.61
N ALA A 59 -3.04 12.08 12.65
CA ALA A 59 -4.21 12.11 11.78
C ALA A 59 -5.50 11.89 12.59
N ASP A 60 -5.50 10.89 13.46
CA ASP A 60 -6.63 10.56 14.34
C ASP A 60 -6.93 11.70 15.32
N SER A 61 -5.90 12.24 15.99
CA SER A 61 -6.06 13.30 17.00
C SER A 61 -6.58 14.61 16.41
N LEU A 62 -6.23 14.90 15.15
CA LEU A 62 -6.67 16.09 14.44
C LEU A 62 -7.92 15.86 13.57
N SER A 63 -8.46 14.64 13.53
CA SER A 63 -9.59 14.25 12.67
C SER A 63 -9.36 14.59 11.19
N ILE A 64 -8.12 14.40 10.71
CA ILE A 64 -7.73 14.65 9.32
C ILE A 64 -7.36 13.33 8.67
N HIS A 65 -7.78 13.15 7.41
CA HIS A 65 -7.40 11.95 6.67
C HIS A 65 -5.88 11.88 6.48
N VAL A 66 -5.26 10.78 6.92
CA VAL A 66 -3.80 10.57 6.93
C VAL A 66 -3.15 10.82 5.56
N SER A 67 -3.85 10.51 4.45
CA SER A 67 -3.35 10.77 3.09
C SER A 67 -3.07 12.25 2.82
N THR A 68 -3.75 13.16 3.52
CA THR A 68 -3.52 14.61 3.41
C THR A 68 -2.13 14.96 3.93
N LEU A 69 -1.75 14.41 5.09
CA LEU A 69 -0.42 14.58 5.67
C LEU A 69 0.65 14.01 4.74
N TRP A 70 0.45 12.78 4.26
CA TRP A 70 1.37 12.16 3.31
C TRP A 70 1.49 12.91 1.98
N ALA A 71 0.39 13.44 1.43
CA ALA A 71 0.42 14.19 0.17
C ALA A 71 1.23 15.48 0.31
N ARG A 72 1.14 16.16 1.45
CA ARG A 72 1.92 17.36 1.78
C ARG A 72 3.39 17.02 1.97
N LEU A 73 3.69 15.97 2.74
CA LEU A 73 5.05 15.48 2.94
C LEU A 73 5.72 15.12 1.60
N LYS A 74 5.02 14.38 0.75
CA LYS A 74 5.50 13.99 -0.58
C LYS A 74 5.77 15.19 -1.48
N ALA A 75 4.85 16.16 -1.51
CA ALA A 75 5.03 17.39 -2.30
C ALA A 75 6.29 18.15 -1.88
N GLY A 76 6.50 18.30 -0.56
CA GLY A 76 7.68 18.97 -0.04
C GLY A 76 8.98 18.22 -0.34
N LYS A 77 9.00 16.89 -0.22
CA LYS A 77 10.16 16.06 -0.60
C LYS A 77 10.51 16.17 -2.08
N ASN A 78 9.51 16.12 -2.97
CA ASN A 78 9.73 16.32 -4.41
C ASN A 78 10.38 17.69 -4.70
N TYR A 79 9.95 18.74 -4.00
CA TYR A 79 10.56 20.07 -4.13
C TYR A 79 11.98 20.12 -3.56
N ALA A 80 12.21 19.51 -2.40
CA ALA A 80 13.53 19.45 -1.78
C ALA A 80 14.56 18.74 -2.67
N GLU A 81 14.18 17.63 -3.31
CA GLU A 81 15.02 16.94 -4.27
C GLU A 81 15.32 17.80 -5.50
N TYR A 82 14.31 18.48 -6.05
CA TYR A 82 14.49 19.46 -7.13
C TYR A 82 15.47 20.58 -6.73
N ALA A 83 15.29 21.16 -5.54
CA ALA A 83 16.15 22.22 -5.04
C ALA A 83 17.59 21.75 -4.80
N SER A 84 17.77 20.50 -4.35
CA SER A 84 19.09 19.88 -4.23
C SER A 84 19.76 19.76 -5.60
N ARG A 85 19.07 19.21 -6.60
CA ARG A 85 19.60 19.07 -7.97
C ARG A 85 19.94 20.42 -8.58
N ALA A 86 19.10 21.44 -8.39
CA ALA A 86 19.38 22.78 -8.87
C ALA A 86 20.65 23.37 -8.22
N ARG A 87 20.82 23.17 -6.90
CA ARG A 87 22.02 23.59 -6.18
C ARG A 87 23.28 22.89 -6.70
N ASP A 88 23.20 21.58 -6.94
CA ASP A 88 24.32 20.79 -7.48
C ASP A 88 24.74 21.27 -8.89
N GLN A 89 23.80 21.86 -9.64
CA GLN A 89 24.03 22.51 -10.94
C GLN A 89 24.42 23.99 -10.83
N GLY A 90 24.63 24.52 -9.62
CA GLY A 90 24.95 25.93 -9.39
C GLY A 90 23.79 26.91 -9.65
N ARG A 91 22.56 26.41 -9.80
CA ARG A 91 21.36 27.24 -9.97
C ARG A 91 20.76 27.60 -8.61
N THR A 92 20.35 28.85 -8.46
CA THR A 92 19.56 29.30 -7.32
C THR A 92 18.07 29.18 -7.64
N VAL A 93 17.32 28.55 -6.74
CA VAL A 93 15.86 28.40 -6.83
C VAL A 93 15.21 28.95 -5.56
N PRO A 94 13.93 29.39 -5.62
CA PRO A 94 13.23 29.91 -4.44
C PRO A 94 13.20 28.88 -3.30
N LYS A 95 13.11 29.36 -2.06
CA LYS A 95 12.83 28.45 -0.94
C LYS A 95 11.39 27.95 -1.02
N ILE A 96 11.10 26.80 -0.41
CA ILE A 96 9.74 26.22 -0.47
C ILE A 96 8.70 27.11 0.22
N GLU A 97 9.12 27.95 1.15
CA GLU A 97 8.30 28.93 1.85
C GLU A 97 7.94 30.14 0.98
N GLU A 98 8.66 30.35 -0.13
CA GLU A 98 8.52 31.50 -1.02
C GLU A 98 7.64 31.18 -2.24
N ILE A 99 7.24 29.93 -2.44
CA ILE A 99 6.43 29.52 -3.60
C ILE A 99 4.93 29.51 -3.27
N ASP A 100 4.11 29.98 -4.22
CA ASP A 100 2.64 29.88 -4.15
C ASP A 100 2.15 28.73 -5.03
N VAL A 101 2.54 27.50 -4.65
CA VAL A 101 2.23 26.28 -5.40
C VAL A 101 1.44 25.32 -4.52
N SER A 102 0.40 24.72 -5.08
CA SER A 102 -0.38 23.71 -4.36
C SER A 102 0.38 22.38 -4.27
N PRO A 103 0.20 21.60 -3.19
CA PRO A 103 0.87 20.30 -3.04
C PRO A 103 0.46 19.31 -4.14
N ASP A 104 -0.76 19.42 -4.68
CA ASP A 104 -1.21 18.57 -5.80
C ASP A 104 -0.43 18.89 -7.09
N SER A 105 -0.11 20.15 -7.35
CA SER A 105 0.67 20.56 -8.53
C SER A 105 2.07 19.93 -8.51
N LEU A 106 2.78 20.00 -7.39
CA LEU A 106 4.12 19.39 -7.25
C LEU A 106 4.08 17.87 -7.38
N ASN A 107 3.07 17.22 -6.79
CA ASN A 107 2.88 15.78 -6.92
C ASN A 107 2.53 15.37 -8.35
N LEU A 108 1.78 16.21 -9.09
CA LEU A 108 1.49 15.99 -10.50
C LEU A 108 2.73 16.17 -11.39
N CYS A 109 3.64 17.10 -11.09
CA CYS A 109 4.93 17.19 -11.80
C CYS A 109 5.69 15.86 -11.71
N ALA A 110 5.86 15.32 -10.50
CA ALA A 110 6.53 14.04 -10.30
C ALA A 110 5.83 12.90 -11.04
N LYS A 111 4.49 12.94 -11.06
CA LYS A 111 3.68 11.95 -11.78
C LYS A 111 3.84 12.04 -13.30
N VAL A 112 3.90 13.25 -13.86
CA VAL A 112 4.08 13.45 -15.30
C VAL A 112 5.51 13.11 -15.72
N ALA A 113 6.52 13.57 -14.97
CA ALA A 113 7.93 13.31 -15.27
C ALA A 113 8.35 11.84 -15.08
N GLY A 114 7.67 11.09 -14.21
CA GLY A 114 8.03 9.72 -13.91
C GLY A 114 9.44 9.61 -13.31
N LYS A 115 10.35 8.90 -14.00
CA LYS A 115 11.76 8.75 -13.58
C LYS A 115 12.71 9.80 -14.19
N ASN A 116 12.20 10.68 -15.04
CA ASN A 116 13.03 11.65 -15.75
C ASN A 116 13.26 12.90 -14.88
N ALA A 117 14.40 12.97 -14.21
CA ALA A 117 14.76 14.10 -13.33
C ALA A 117 14.81 15.44 -14.09
N VAL A 118 15.27 15.46 -15.35
CA VAL A 118 15.34 16.68 -16.16
C VAL A 118 13.93 17.18 -16.50
N GLU A 119 13.03 16.26 -16.84
CA GLU A 119 11.62 16.59 -17.07
C GLU A 119 10.94 17.06 -15.79
N MET A 120 11.25 16.44 -14.64
CA MET A 120 10.75 16.88 -13.34
C MET A 120 11.17 18.32 -13.03
N ASP A 121 12.45 18.64 -13.18
CA ASP A 121 12.98 19.97 -12.88
C ASP A 121 12.34 21.03 -13.80
N LYS A 122 12.18 20.72 -15.09
CA LYS A 122 11.47 21.59 -16.05
C LYS A 122 10.01 21.84 -15.65
N LEU A 123 9.28 20.79 -15.25
CA LEU A 123 7.88 20.94 -14.86
C LEU A 123 7.74 21.75 -13.57
N VAL A 124 8.63 21.57 -12.60
CA VAL A 124 8.65 22.37 -11.37
C VAL A 124 8.98 23.83 -11.67
N ASP A 125 9.99 24.11 -12.49
CA ASP A 125 10.33 25.48 -12.96
C ASP A 125 9.08 26.18 -13.53
N GLN A 126 8.36 25.52 -14.44
CA GLN A 126 7.17 26.07 -15.10
C GLN A 126 5.98 26.27 -14.16
N VAL A 127 5.82 25.40 -13.16
CA VAL A 127 4.76 25.55 -12.14
C VAL A 127 5.06 26.70 -11.18
N VAL A 128 6.32 26.83 -10.75
CA VAL A 128 6.75 27.91 -9.86
C VAL A 128 6.68 29.26 -10.57
N ALA A 129 7.01 29.32 -11.87
CA ALA A 129 6.86 30.52 -12.70
C ALA A 129 5.39 30.90 -12.99
N GLY A 130 4.43 29.99 -12.77
CA GLY A 130 3.02 30.20 -13.07
C GLY A 130 2.63 29.89 -14.53
N ASP A 131 3.58 29.45 -15.36
CA ASP A 131 3.38 29.11 -16.77
C ASP A 131 2.60 27.80 -16.97
N LEU A 132 2.66 26.89 -15.99
CA LEU A 132 1.99 25.60 -16.04
C LEU A 132 0.95 25.46 -14.92
N THR A 133 -0.33 25.41 -15.32
CA THR A 133 -1.44 25.26 -14.39
C THR A 133 -1.62 23.82 -13.92
N ARG A 134 -2.27 23.65 -12.77
CA ARG A 134 -2.68 22.34 -12.25
C ARG A 134 -3.53 21.54 -13.24
N GLU A 135 -4.39 22.20 -14.01
CA GLU A 135 -5.25 21.52 -14.98
C GLU A 135 -4.46 21.00 -16.19
N ASN A 136 -3.47 21.77 -16.66
CA ASN A 136 -2.55 21.33 -17.71
C ASN A 136 -1.78 20.07 -17.27
N LEU A 137 -1.29 20.05 -16.03
CA LEU A 137 -0.63 18.88 -15.44
C LEU A 137 -1.54 17.66 -15.31
N ARG A 138 -2.82 17.87 -14.96
CA ARG A 138 -3.81 16.79 -14.90
C ARG A 138 -4.08 16.21 -16.27
N GLN A 139 -4.22 17.05 -17.28
CA GLN A 139 -4.41 16.62 -18.67
C GLN A 139 -3.17 15.89 -19.18
N ALA A 140 -1.96 16.40 -18.91
CA ALA A 140 -0.71 15.71 -19.25
C ALA A 140 -0.58 14.34 -18.57
N ALA A 141 -0.90 14.24 -17.28
CA ALA A 141 -0.90 12.96 -16.56
C ALA A 141 -1.95 11.98 -17.11
N LYS A 142 -3.12 12.49 -17.52
CA LYS A 142 -4.18 11.68 -18.16
C LYS A 142 -3.78 11.25 -19.57
N ALA A 143 -3.15 12.12 -20.34
CA ALA A 143 -2.66 11.86 -21.69
C ALA A 143 -1.56 10.80 -21.69
N ARG A 144 -0.56 10.92 -20.80
CA ARG A 144 0.43 9.84 -20.58
C ARG A 144 -0.25 8.54 -20.18
N LYS A 145 -1.30 8.60 -19.36
CA LYS A 145 -2.05 7.40 -18.96
C LYS A 145 -2.76 6.74 -20.13
N ALA A 146 -3.35 7.53 -21.00
CA ALA A 146 -4.05 7.06 -22.20
C ALA A 146 -3.09 6.59 -23.30
N ALA A 147 -1.92 7.21 -23.43
CA ALA A 147 -0.88 6.84 -24.38
C ALA A 147 -0.13 5.55 -24.01
N GLY A 148 -0.49 4.91 -22.88
CA GLY A 148 0.27 3.80 -22.34
C GLY A 148 1.68 4.18 -21.93
N GLU A 149 2.03 5.48 -21.85
CA GLU A 149 3.29 5.98 -21.29
C GLU A 149 3.28 5.98 -19.77
N PHE A 150 2.09 5.95 -19.16
CA PHE A 150 1.92 5.08 -17.98
C PHE A 150 1.84 3.66 -18.48
N VAL A 151 2.99 3.13 -18.91
CA VAL A 151 3.28 1.78 -18.54
C VAL A 151 3.46 1.91 -17.03
N ALA A 152 2.44 1.58 -16.25
CA ALA A 152 2.77 0.76 -15.11
C ALA A 152 3.47 -0.42 -15.76
N LYS A 153 4.80 -0.37 -15.89
CA LYS A 153 5.56 -1.56 -16.23
C LYS A 153 5.14 -2.53 -15.16
N SER A 154 4.23 -3.44 -15.52
CA SER A 154 4.31 -4.79 -15.02
C SER A 154 5.80 -5.11 -15.08
N ARG A 155 6.38 -5.58 -13.98
CA ARG A 155 7.78 -6.04 -13.98
C ARG A 155 7.97 -7.27 -14.92
N PHE A 156 7.00 -7.61 -15.78
CA PHE A 156 6.96 -8.81 -16.59
C PHE A 156 6.85 -8.60 -18.11
N ASP A 157 6.77 -7.37 -18.63
CA ASP A 157 6.84 -7.21 -20.09
C ASP A 157 8.31 -7.12 -20.53
N CYS A 158 8.70 -8.20 -21.23
CA CYS A 158 9.97 -8.55 -21.86
C CYS A 158 11.08 -9.14 -20.97
N VAL A 159 10.96 -10.44 -20.65
CA VAL A 159 12.14 -11.32 -20.64
C VAL A 159 11.87 -12.48 -21.61
N GLN A 160 12.44 -12.36 -22.81
CA GLN A 160 12.66 -13.52 -23.69
C GLN A 160 13.57 -14.49 -22.94
N ALA A 161 13.20 -15.78 -22.93
CA ALA A 161 13.75 -16.84 -22.10
C ALA A 161 15.20 -17.27 -22.44
N LYS A 162 16.10 -16.35 -22.80
CA LYS A 162 17.47 -16.70 -23.23
C LYS A 162 18.64 -16.07 -22.49
N ASP A 163 18.42 -15.11 -21.58
CA ASP A 163 19.51 -14.57 -20.77
C ASP A 163 19.19 -14.71 -19.27
N ARG A 164 19.28 -15.95 -18.76
CA ARG A 164 19.47 -16.20 -17.33
C ARG A 164 20.95 -16.44 -17.09
N THR A 165 21.69 -15.38 -16.79
CA THR A 165 22.96 -15.49 -16.09
C THR A 165 22.74 -15.25 -14.60
N GLU A 166 23.42 -16.08 -13.82
CA GLU A 166 23.37 -16.26 -12.37
C GLU A 166 23.47 -14.93 -11.60
N MET A 167 22.33 -14.42 -11.13
CA MET A 167 22.25 -13.40 -10.09
C MET A 167 21.13 -13.86 -9.15
N GLU A 168 21.50 -14.13 -7.89
CA GLU A 168 20.70 -14.76 -6.83
C GLU A 168 19.17 -14.67 -7.02
N GLU A 169 18.54 -15.81 -7.31
CA GLU A 169 17.09 -15.93 -7.51
C GLU A 169 16.34 -15.52 -6.22
N LYS A 170 15.94 -14.24 -6.16
CA LYS A 170 15.00 -13.69 -5.19
C LYS A 170 13.58 -13.93 -5.67
N ILE A 171 12.71 -14.35 -4.75
CA ILE A 171 11.29 -14.61 -5.03
C ILE A 171 10.61 -13.30 -5.45
N THR A 172 9.92 -13.33 -6.57
CA THR A 172 9.16 -12.17 -7.09
C THR A 172 7.68 -12.26 -6.73
N ALA A 173 6.95 -11.15 -6.88
CA ALA A 173 5.52 -11.14 -6.62
C ALA A 173 4.75 -12.11 -7.54
N ALA A 174 5.21 -12.33 -8.78
CA ALA A 174 4.60 -13.31 -9.68
C ALA A 174 4.82 -14.74 -9.23
N ASP A 175 5.95 -15.05 -8.59
CA ASP A 175 6.20 -16.38 -8.04
C ASP A 175 5.21 -16.67 -6.88
N ILE A 176 4.92 -15.65 -6.06
CA ILE A 176 3.90 -15.73 -5.00
C ILE A 176 2.51 -15.89 -5.60
N ILE A 177 2.14 -15.11 -6.61
CA ILE A 177 0.86 -15.26 -7.33
C ILE A 177 0.73 -16.67 -7.94
N LEU A 178 1.80 -17.18 -8.56
CA LEU A 178 1.82 -18.50 -9.17
C LEU A 178 1.59 -19.59 -8.11
N ALA A 179 2.23 -19.46 -6.94
CA ALA A 179 2.02 -20.36 -5.81
C ALA A 179 0.56 -20.32 -5.31
N LEU A 180 -0.03 -19.12 -5.24
CA LEU A 180 -1.42 -18.91 -4.82
C LEU A 180 -2.45 -19.46 -5.81
N GLN A 181 -2.09 -19.85 -7.04
CA GLN A 181 -3.03 -20.50 -7.96
C GLN A 181 -3.51 -21.87 -7.45
N SER A 182 -2.74 -22.50 -6.56
CA SER A 182 -3.16 -23.72 -5.87
C SER A 182 -3.99 -23.40 -4.63
N SER A 183 -5.09 -24.12 -4.41
CA SER A 183 -5.88 -24.00 -3.18
C SER A 183 -5.34 -24.82 -2.01
N SER A 184 -4.24 -25.56 -2.20
CA SER A 184 -3.70 -26.50 -1.19
C SER A 184 -3.30 -25.82 0.12
N TRP A 185 -2.87 -24.55 0.05
CA TRP A 185 -2.41 -23.79 1.21
C TRP A 185 -3.53 -23.47 2.20
N LEU A 186 -4.79 -23.47 1.78
CA LEU A 186 -5.95 -23.28 2.68
C LEU A 186 -6.00 -24.36 3.79
N PHE A 187 -5.33 -25.49 3.56
CA PHE A 187 -5.31 -26.65 4.45
C PHE A 187 -3.95 -26.86 5.15
N SER A 188 -2.93 -26.09 4.80
CA SER A 188 -1.62 -26.17 5.46
C SER A 188 -1.61 -25.30 6.71
N GLN A 189 -1.90 -25.86 7.89
CA GLN A 189 -1.87 -25.11 9.15
C GLN A 189 -0.92 -25.74 10.19
N SER A 190 -0.25 -24.87 10.95
CA SER A 190 0.33 -25.18 12.26
C SER A 190 -0.83 -25.34 13.25
N THR A 191 -0.87 -26.44 14.00
CA THR A 191 -2.02 -26.94 14.79
C THR A 191 -2.46 -26.10 16.01
N ASP A 192 -1.99 -24.86 16.15
CA ASP A 192 -2.08 -24.11 17.41
C ASP A 192 -2.96 -22.83 17.31
N ASN A 193 -4.14 -22.91 16.68
CA ASN A 193 -5.12 -21.82 16.75
C ASN A 193 -6.51 -22.32 17.24
N PRO A 194 -6.89 -22.03 18.49
CA PRO A 194 -8.10 -22.59 19.11
C PRO A 194 -9.41 -21.94 18.63
N ILE A 195 -9.37 -20.92 17.77
CA ILE A 195 -10.58 -20.23 17.28
C ILE A 195 -11.26 -21.00 16.13
N TRP A 196 -10.59 -21.99 15.54
CA TRP A 196 -11.12 -22.83 14.44
C TRP A 196 -11.06 -24.33 14.75
N GLU A 197 -11.10 -24.71 16.03
CA GLU A 197 -11.07 -26.10 16.48
C GLU A 197 -12.26 -26.95 15.98
N LYS A 198 -13.22 -26.37 15.25
CA LYS A 198 -14.19 -27.13 14.45
C LYS A 198 -14.41 -26.45 13.11
N VAL A 199 -14.21 -27.23 12.04
CA VAL A 199 -14.51 -26.94 10.63
C VAL A 199 -13.39 -26.25 9.84
N ILE A 200 -12.19 -26.82 9.86
CA ILE A 200 -11.64 -27.32 8.59
C ILE A 200 -11.49 -28.83 8.78
N THR A 201 -12.61 -29.54 8.86
CA THR A 201 -12.58 -30.93 8.43
C THR A 201 -12.02 -30.91 7.02
N ASP A 202 -10.97 -31.69 6.74
CA ASP A 202 -10.53 -31.94 5.37
C ASP A 202 -11.81 -32.18 4.54
N PRO A 203 -12.14 -31.32 3.55
CA PRO A 203 -13.41 -31.39 2.85
C PRO A 203 -13.57 -32.70 2.07
N ARG A 204 -12.57 -33.59 2.10
CA ARG A 204 -12.67 -34.97 1.61
C ARG A 204 -13.46 -35.90 2.54
N GLU A 205 -13.61 -35.62 3.83
CA GLU A 205 -14.10 -36.64 4.78
C GLU A 205 -15.52 -36.49 5.35
N SER A 206 -16.20 -35.34 5.29
CA SER A 206 -17.56 -35.28 5.85
C SER A 206 -18.55 -34.36 5.13
N VAL A 207 -19.47 -35.02 4.41
CA VAL A 207 -20.78 -34.53 3.95
C VAL A 207 -20.76 -33.31 3.03
N LYS A 208 -20.01 -33.38 1.93
CA LYS A 208 -20.28 -32.50 0.78
C LYS A 208 -21.61 -32.91 0.14
N LYS A 209 -22.62 -32.03 0.27
CA LYS A 209 -23.81 -32.04 -0.57
C LYS A 209 -23.36 -32.22 -2.03
N THR A 210 -23.80 -33.30 -2.68
CA THR A 210 -23.34 -33.78 -4.01
C THR A 210 -23.49 -32.74 -5.15
N TYR A 211 -24.16 -31.62 -4.87
CA TYR A 211 -24.49 -30.56 -5.83
C TYR A 211 -23.61 -29.30 -5.74
N ILE A 212 -22.76 -29.13 -4.70
CA ILE A 212 -21.91 -27.93 -4.59
C ILE A 212 -20.55 -28.22 -5.25
N LYS A 213 -20.30 -27.55 -6.39
CA LYS A 213 -19.00 -27.63 -7.08
C LYS A 213 -17.99 -26.70 -6.41
N GLU A 214 -16.82 -27.24 -6.06
CA GLU A 214 -15.70 -26.45 -5.56
C GLU A 214 -15.22 -25.45 -6.62
N LYS A 215 -14.93 -24.25 -6.16
CA LYS A 215 -14.47 -23.12 -6.94
C LYS A 215 -13.35 -22.45 -6.17
N TYR A 216 -12.28 -22.17 -6.89
CA TYR A 216 -11.15 -21.39 -6.43
C TYR A 216 -10.63 -20.63 -7.63
N ARG A 217 -10.48 -19.32 -7.50
CA ARG A 217 -9.93 -18.49 -8.57
C ARG A 217 -9.21 -17.30 -7.99
N VAL A 218 -7.98 -17.09 -8.46
CA VAL A 218 -7.17 -15.92 -8.17
C VAL A 218 -7.43 -14.86 -9.24
N PHE A 219 -7.57 -13.60 -8.82
CA PHE A 219 -7.65 -12.43 -9.67
C PHE A 219 -6.56 -11.45 -9.27
N GLU A 220 -5.61 -11.25 -10.17
CA GLU A 220 -4.52 -10.30 -9.99
C GLU A 220 -5.00 -8.85 -10.16
N GLU A 221 -4.36 -7.93 -9.45
CA GLU A 221 -4.56 -6.47 -9.58
C GLU A 221 -6.05 -6.09 -9.51
N PHE A 222 -6.75 -6.68 -8.54
CA PHE A 222 -8.20 -6.58 -8.47
C PHE A 222 -8.61 -5.20 -7.96
N ALA A 223 -9.27 -4.43 -8.84
CA ALA A 223 -9.73 -3.10 -8.53
C ALA A 223 -10.91 -3.13 -7.54
N ILE A 224 -10.75 -2.41 -6.43
CA ILE A 224 -11.80 -2.15 -5.45
C ILE A 224 -12.12 -0.66 -5.45
N ASP A 225 -13.42 -0.34 -5.37
CA ASP A 225 -13.88 1.05 -5.34
C ASP A 225 -14.36 1.41 -3.93
N PRO A 226 -13.61 2.24 -3.19
CA PRO A 226 -14.03 2.68 -1.87
C PRO A 226 -15.25 3.62 -1.91
N GLY A 227 -15.64 4.14 -3.07
CA GLY A 227 -16.80 5.03 -3.23
C GLY A 227 -16.57 6.45 -2.69
N THR A 228 -15.47 6.68 -1.98
CA THR A 228 -15.06 7.99 -1.41
C THR A 228 -13.90 8.63 -2.17
N SER A 229 -13.34 7.95 -3.15
CA SER A 229 -12.14 8.36 -3.91
C SER A 229 -12.38 8.21 -5.41
N ARG A 230 -11.95 9.19 -6.23
CA ARG A 230 -11.97 9.11 -7.71
C ARG A 230 -10.98 8.09 -8.29
N HIS A 231 -10.22 7.41 -7.44
CA HIS A 231 -9.26 6.37 -7.83
C HIS A 231 -9.62 5.04 -7.16
N SER A 232 -9.89 4.03 -7.99
CA SER A 232 -9.97 2.64 -7.57
C SER A 232 -8.64 2.23 -6.93
N ARG A 233 -8.71 1.58 -5.77
CA ARG A 233 -7.56 0.88 -5.18
C ARG A 233 -7.44 -0.49 -5.83
N ARG A 234 -6.30 -1.16 -5.68
CA ARG A 234 -6.07 -2.50 -6.24
C ARG A 234 -5.47 -3.39 -5.17
N LEU A 235 -6.09 -4.55 -4.99
CA LEU A 235 -5.51 -5.69 -4.29
C LEU A 235 -4.50 -6.36 -5.22
N ASP A 236 -3.34 -6.77 -4.71
CA ASP A 236 -2.39 -7.55 -5.48
C ASP A 236 -3.02 -8.87 -5.97
N ALA A 237 -3.72 -9.56 -5.06
CA ALA A 237 -4.60 -10.67 -5.41
C ALA A 237 -5.92 -10.64 -4.64
N LEU A 238 -7.00 -10.94 -5.36
CA LEU A 238 -8.28 -11.35 -4.79
C LEU A 238 -8.51 -12.82 -5.11
N ILE A 239 -8.76 -13.63 -4.10
CA ILE A 239 -9.13 -15.04 -4.24
C ILE A 239 -10.61 -15.16 -3.93
N ALA A 240 -11.37 -15.72 -4.87
CA ALA A 240 -12.77 -16.05 -4.68
C ALA A 240 -12.92 -17.57 -4.63
N GLU A 241 -13.39 -18.09 -3.50
CA GLU A 241 -13.46 -19.53 -3.27
C GLU A 241 -14.68 -19.94 -2.43
N ASN A 242 -15.06 -21.21 -2.49
CA ASN A 242 -16.12 -21.78 -1.66
C ASN A 242 -15.70 -23.09 -0.96
N ILE A 243 -14.40 -23.34 -0.95
CA ILE A 243 -13.74 -24.53 -0.42
C ILE A 243 -13.65 -24.45 1.11
N SER A 244 -13.30 -23.29 1.67
CA SER A 244 -13.17 -23.08 3.12
C SER A 244 -14.49 -22.73 3.82
N VAL A 245 -15.57 -22.57 3.06
CA VAL A 245 -16.88 -22.15 3.54
C VAL A 245 -17.62 -23.33 4.21
N PRO A 246 -18.22 -23.15 5.41
CA PRO A 246 -18.94 -24.22 6.09
C PRO A 246 -20.09 -24.83 5.25
N PRO A 247 -20.34 -26.16 5.31
CA PRO A 247 -21.36 -26.83 4.49
C PRO A 247 -22.81 -26.37 4.68
N HIS A 248 -23.10 -25.65 5.78
CA HIS A 248 -24.44 -25.23 6.16
C HIS A 248 -24.79 -23.80 5.69
N THR A 249 -23.85 -23.07 5.11
CA THR A 249 -24.10 -21.77 4.48
C THR A 249 -24.28 -21.99 2.98
N ASP A 250 -25.53 -22.13 2.52
CA ASP A 250 -25.80 -22.43 1.11
C ASP A 250 -25.21 -21.34 0.19
N ASN A 251 -24.37 -21.76 -0.78
CA ASN A 251 -23.80 -20.98 -1.88
C ASN A 251 -23.05 -19.67 -1.51
N GLN A 252 -22.41 -19.59 -0.35
CA GLN A 252 -21.53 -18.46 -0.04
C GLN A 252 -20.16 -18.60 -0.71
N VAL A 253 -19.69 -17.49 -1.29
CA VAL A 253 -18.32 -17.30 -1.76
C VAL A 253 -17.55 -16.60 -0.65
N ASN A 254 -16.39 -17.12 -0.27
CA ASN A 254 -15.42 -16.45 0.57
C ASN A 254 -14.51 -15.59 -0.32
N LEU A 255 -14.34 -14.33 0.06
CA LEU A 255 -13.41 -13.42 -0.60
C LEU A 255 -12.17 -13.25 0.27
N ILE A 256 -11.01 -13.68 -0.24
CA ILE A 256 -9.73 -13.54 0.44
C ILE A 256 -8.91 -12.49 -0.30
N GLY A 257 -8.60 -11.38 0.36
CA GLY A 257 -7.66 -10.38 -0.14
C GLY A 257 -6.23 -10.79 0.25
N VAL A 258 -5.32 -10.70 -0.70
CA VAL A 258 -3.89 -10.94 -0.46
C VAL A 258 -3.10 -9.74 -0.95
N GLU A 259 -2.32 -9.17 -0.04
CA GLU A 259 -1.31 -8.17 -0.36
C GLU A 259 0.07 -8.85 -0.36
N ILE A 260 0.88 -8.57 -1.38
CA ILE A 260 2.16 -9.24 -1.61
C ILE A 260 3.30 -8.25 -1.41
N LYS A 261 4.22 -8.58 -0.49
CA LYS A 261 5.42 -7.79 -0.25
C LYS A 261 6.66 -8.65 -0.37
N VAL A 262 7.50 -8.35 -1.35
CA VAL A 262 8.78 -9.05 -1.60
C VAL A 262 10.01 -8.27 -1.13
N ASP A 263 9.81 -7.06 -0.63
CA ASP A 263 10.86 -6.19 -0.13
C ASP A 263 10.47 -5.59 1.22
N VAL A 264 11.40 -5.59 2.17
CA VAL A 264 11.18 -5.09 3.54
C VAL A 264 10.82 -3.61 3.55
N ASN A 265 11.40 -2.81 2.64
CA ASN A 265 11.09 -1.39 2.56
C ASN A 265 9.69 -1.18 1.98
N ASP A 266 9.30 -1.94 0.95
CA ASP A 266 7.95 -1.86 0.40
C ASP A 266 6.89 -2.20 1.46
N LEU A 267 7.13 -3.27 2.21
CA LEU A 267 6.28 -3.67 3.34
C LEU A 267 6.18 -2.57 4.42
N LYS A 268 7.30 -1.96 4.81
CA LYS A 268 7.33 -0.89 5.82
C LYS A 268 6.66 0.40 5.35
N ASN A 269 6.70 0.67 4.05
CA ASN A 269 6.15 1.89 3.46
C ASN A 269 4.66 1.77 3.10
N ASP A 270 4.14 0.55 2.91
CA ASP A 270 2.74 0.34 2.59
C ASP A 270 1.85 0.42 3.84
N CYS A 271 1.33 1.61 4.09
CA CYS A 271 0.48 1.89 5.23
C CYS A 271 -1.03 1.80 4.92
N LYS A 272 -1.42 1.39 3.70
CA LYS A 272 -2.83 1.42 3.26
C LYS A 272 -3.47 0.04 3.12
N MET A 273 -2.72 -1.02 3.41
CA MET A 273 -3.19 -2.40 3.34
C MET A 273 -4.48 -2.64 4.14
N GLN A 274 -4.68 -1.91 5.25
CA GLN A 274 -5.90 -2.00 6.05
C GLN A 274 -7.16 -1.51 5.32
N GLU A 275 -7.05 -0.57 4.36
CA GLU A 275 -8.20 -0.13 3.57
C GLU A 275 -8.89 -1.31 2.87
N TYR A 276 -8.15 -2.40 2.62
CA TYR A 276 -8.64 -3.58 1.93
C TYR A 276 -9.53 -4.49 2.77
N THR A 277 -9.41 -4.43 4.11
CA THR A 277 -10.15 -5.33 5.02
C THR A 277 -11.66 -5.10 5.00
N ASP A 278 -12.10 -3.92 4.55
CA ASP A 278 -13.53 -3.63 4.39
C ASP A 278 -14.14 -4.35 3.18
N PHE A 279 -13.32 -4.86 2.25
CA PHE A 279 -13.76 -5.39 0.95
C PHE A 279 -13.75 -6.90 0.85
N VAL A 280 -13.13 -7.60 1.81
CA VAL A 280 -12.87 -9.04 1.76
C VAL A 280 -13.20 -9.70 3.09
N ASP A 281 -13.63 -10.96 3.06
CA ASP A 281 -13.98 -11.75 4.23
C ASP A 281 -12.74 -12.12 5.07
N GLN A 282 -11.58 -12.26 4.43
CA GLN A 282 -10.29 -12.53 5.06
C GLN A 282 -9.18 -11.75 4.36
N PHE A 283 -8.16 -11.38 5.10
CA PHE A 283 -7.02 -10.65 4.56
C PHE A 283 -5.69 -11.29 4.98
N TYR A 284 -4.83 -11.53 4.00
CA TYR A 284 -3.49 -12.09 4.19
C TYR A 284 -2.43 -11.15 3.65
N LEU A 285 -1.32 -11.08 4.39
CA LEU A 285 -0.06 -10.60 3.86
C LEU A 285 0.75 -11.81 3.36
N ALA A 286 1.27 -11.76 2.14
CA ALA A 286 2.10 -12.80 1.56
C ALA A 286 3.52 -12.27 1.29
N VAL A 287 4.52 -12.99 1.77
CA VAL A 287 5.94 -12.60 1.67
C VAL A 287 6.84 -13.79 1.30
N PRO A 288 8.05 -13.57 0.76
CA PRO A 288 9.07 -14.59 0.66
C PRO A 288 9.40 -15.21 2.02
N ASP A 289 9.73 -16.50 2.04
CA ASP A 289 10.26 -17.21 3.21
C ASP A 289 11.74 -16.82 3.45
N GLU A 290 11.93 -15.55 3.79
CA GLU A 290 13.21 -14.94 4.14
C GLU A 290 13.06 -14.28 5.53
N GLU A 291 13.96 -14.61 6.46
CA GLU A 291 13.84 -14.25 7.88
C GLU A 291 13.57 -12.75 8.11
N ASP A 292 14.27 -11.88 7.39
CA ASP A 292 14.15 -10.43 7.54
C ASP A 292 12.75 -9.90 7.20
N ILE A 293 12.16 -10.37 6.09
CA ILE A 293 10.84 -9.91 5.66
C ILE A 293 9.71 -10.58 6.42
N VAL A 294 9.89 -11.84 6.84
CA VAL A 294 8.95 -12.55 7.71
C VAL A 294 8.86 -11.84 9.06
N ASN A 295 9.99 -11.50 9.67
CA ASN A 295 10.03 -10.77 10.94
C ASN A 295 9.43 -9.36 10.80
N ALA A 296 9.73 -8.66 9.69
CA ALA A 296 9.09 -7.38 9.41
C ALA A 296 7.57 -7.52 9.25
N ALA A 297 7.09 -8.54 8.55
CA ALA A 297 5.66 -8.81 8.34
C ALA A 297 4.93 -9.09 9.65
N LEU A 298 5.49 -9.95 10.50
CA LEU A 298 4.98 -10.22 11.84
C LEU A 298 4.89 -8.96 12.71
N SER A 299 5.86 -8.04 12.58
CA SER A 299 5.88 -6.81 13.37
C SER A 299 4.87 -5.75 12.92
N ILE A 300 4.43 -5.78 11.65
CA ILE A 300 3.62 -4.72 11.02
C ILE A 300 2.15 -5.11 10.88
N LYS A 301 1.87 -6.38 10.56
CA LYS A 301 0.51 -6.84 10.30
C LYS A 301 -0.39 -6.68 11.53
N LEU A 302 -1.70 -6.59 11.31
CA LEU A 302 -2.67 -6.67 12.40
C LEU A 302 -2.85 -8.13 12.86
N ASP A 303 -3.29 -8.32 14.10
CA ASP A 303 -3.53 -9.65 14.66
C ASP A 303 -4.64 -10.40 13.92
N THR A 304 -5.61 -9.67 13.37
CA THR A 304 -6.69 -10.24 12.55
C THR A 304 -6.23 -10.67 11.15
N TRP A 305 -5.04 -10.25 10.71
CA TRP A 305 -4.52 -10.59 9.39
C TRP A 305 -3.74 -11.90 9.43
N GLY A 306 -3.93 -12.69 8.38
CA GLY A 306 -3.10 -13.87 8.15
C GLY A 306 -1.74 -13.51 7.56
N LEU A 307 -0.79 -14.43 7.72
CA LEU A 307 0.55 -14.33 7.15
C LEU A 307 0.88 -15.62 6.40
N ILE A 308 1.18 -15.45 5.12
CA ILE A 308 1.60 -16.51 4.21
C ILE A 308 3.08 -16.26 3.86
N ILE A 309 3.88 -17.32 3.93
CA ILE A 309 5.24 -17.30 3.42
C ILE A 309 5.36 -18.23 2.22
N VAL A 310 6.16 -17.85 1.24
CA VAL A 310 6.40 -18.61 0.02
C VAL A 310 7.89 -18.89 -0.11
N SER A 311 8.26 -20.17 -0.18
CA SER A 311 9.64 -20.61 -0.37
C SER A 311 10.05 -20.56 -1.85
N LYS A 312 11.36 -20.70 -2.12
CA LYS A 312 11.92 -20.59 -3.48
C LYS A 312 11.41 -21.65 -4.45
N ASP A 313 11.02 -22.82 -3.94
CA ASP A 313 10.39 -23.90 -4.69
C ASP A 313 8.87 -23.73 -4.85
N GLY A 314 8.33 -22.58 -4.44
CA GLY A 314 6.92 -22.22 -4.60
C GLY A 314 5.99 -22.88 -3.58
N GLN A 315 6.54 -23.46 -2.50
CA GLN A 315 5.71 -24.00 -1.43
C GLN A 315 5.18 -22.86 -0.56
N ILE A 316 3.90 -22.97 -0.22
CA ILE A 316 3.24 -22.02 0.67
C ILE A 316 3.20 -22.62 2.08
N LYS A 317 3.54 -21.81 3.08
CA LYS A 317 3.28 -22.09 4.49
C LYS A 317 2.47 -20.94 5.11
N VAL A 318 1.39 -21.28 5.81
CA VAL A 318 0.60 -20.30 6.57
C VAL A 318 1.20 -20.22 7.98
N LEU A 319 1.82 -19.08 8.30
CA LEU A 319 2.35 -18.83 9.65
C LEU A 319 1.26 -18.37 10.62
N GLN A 320 0.27 -17.64 10.11
CA GLN A 320 -0.90 -17.23 10.87
C GLN A 320 -2.13 -17.23 9.98
N THR A 321 -3.20 -17.88 10.43
CA THR A 321 -4.50 -17.87 9.76
C THR A 321 -5.19 -16.51 9.98
N ALA A 322 -5.85 -15.99 8.95
CA ALA A 322 -6.62 -14.75 9.06
C ALA A 322 -7.95 -14.98 9.77
N ASP A 323 -8.35 -14.02 10.60
CA ASP A 323 -9.70 -13.97 11.17
C ASP A 323 -10.73 -13.60 10.10
N LYS A 324 -11.99 -13.95 10.35
CA LYS A 324 -13.10 -13.45 9.54
C LYS A 324 -13.35 -11.98 9.85
N LEU A 325 -13.26 -11.14 8.82
CA LEU A 325 -13.41 -9.70 8.91
C LEU A 325 -14.89 -9.30 8.76
N PRO A 326 -15.29 -8.11 9.29
CA PRO A 326 -16.64 -7.59 9.11
C PRO A 326 -17.00 -7.30 7.64
N ALA A 327 -15.99 -6.99 6.81
CA ALA A 327 -16.11 -6.81 5.36
C ALA A 327 -17.29 -5.91 4.92
N ILE A 328 -17.43 -4.72 5.52
CA ILE A 328 -18.60 -3.84 5.35
C ILE A 328 -18.90 -3.41 3.90
N MET A 329 -17.92 -3.49 3.00
CA MET A 329 -18.02 -3.17 1.57
C MET A 329 -17.92 -4.41 0.66
N ARG A 330 -18.02 -5.63 1.21
CA ARG A 330 -17.92 -6.91 0.50
C ARG A 330 -18.78 -6.99 -0.77
N ASP A 331 -20.00 -6.48 -0.73
CA ASP A 331 -20.92 -6.52 -1.87
C ASP A 331 -20.42 -5.72 -3.07
N LYS A 332 -19.63 -4.66 -2.85
CA LYS A 332 -18.97 -3.92 -3.95
C LYS A 332 -17.94 -4.80 -4.66
N THR A 333 -17.17 -5.57 -3.89
CA THR A 333 -16.19 -6.51 -4.43
C THR A 333 -16.87 -7.62 -5.23
N LEU A 334 -17.98 -8.16 -4.73
CA LEU A 334 -18.78 -9.15 -5.47
C LEU A 334 -19.33 -8.58 -6.78
N ASN A 335 -19.85 -7.36 -6.79
CA ASN A 335 -20.34 -6.72 -8.02
C ASN A 335 -19.21 -6.57 -9.06
N SER A 336 -18.04 -6.06 -8.65
CA SER A 336 -16.87 -5.97 -9.53
C SER A 336 -16.39 -7.34 -10.03
N LEU A 337 -16.48 -8.36 -9.17
CA LEU A 337 -16.08 -9.73 -9.50
C LEU A 337 -17.01 -10.33 -10.56
N VAL A 338 -18.33 -10.16 -10.41
CA VAL A 338 -19.33 -10.61 -11.38
C VAL A 338 -19.09 -9.94 -12.74
N LEU A 339 -18.83 -8.63 -12.77
CA LEU A 339 -18.52 -7.92 -14.01
C LEU A 339 -17.26 -8.43 -14.73
N LYS A 340 -16.27 -8.96 -14.00
CA LYS A 340 -15.08 -9.60 -14.60
C LYS A 340 -15.35 -11.03 -15.08
N LEU A 341 -16.44 -11.66 -14.65
CA LEU A 341 -16.81 -13.04 -14.96
C LEU A 341 -17.84 -13.15 -16.10
N LEU A 342 -18.60 -12.08 -16.35
CA LEU A 342 -19.41 -11.87 -17.55
C LEU A 342 -18.50 -11.62 -18.76
#